data_AF-A0A918RC18-F1
#
_entry.id   AF-A0A918RC18-F1
#
_cell.length_a   1.000
_cell.length_b   1.000
_cell.length_c   1.000
_cell.angle_alpha   90.00
_cell.angle_beta   90.00
_cell.angle_gamma   90.00
#
_symmetry.space_group_name_H-M   'P 1'
#
loop_
_entity.id
_entity.type
_entity.pdbx_description
1 polymer ?
#
loop_
_entity_poly.entity_id
_entity_poly.type
_entity_poly.pdbx_seq_one_letter_code
_entity_poly.pdbx_strand_id
1 'polypeptide(L)'
;MSERTPELTAQKRLRRTRTRAVSSLAALFISTLQPHQYDLRPACISLICPNCGTWVPINKPGTLRPKLAPHHTDRAGTQNPSRCLGSHRLVVLDVAIERWWKRLTEGVAETNGRRSNRVTKKPEVVIAPAVTQIAAQKKRSAH
;
A
#
# COMPACT_ATOMS: atom_id res chain seq x y z
N MET A 1 -50.88 -10.95 -31.19
CA MET A 1 -49.81 -10.18 -30.51
C MET A 1 -48.65 -11.13 -30.33
N SER A 2 -47.67 -11.10 -31.24
CA SER A 2 -46.53 -12.04 -31.19
C SER A 2 -45.48 -11.54 -30.21
N GLU A 3 -45.31 -12.28 -29.13
CA GLU A 3 -44.25 -12.05 -28.14
C GLU A 3 -42.90 -12.45 -28.75
N ARG A 4 -41.99 -11.48 -28.88
CA ARG A 4 -40.58 -11.75 -29.24
C ARG A 4 -39.80 -12.04 -27.97
N THR A 5 -39.39 -13.28 -27.78
CA THR A 5 -38.46 -13.66 -26.73
C THR A 5 -37.07 -13.12 -27.07
N PRO A 6 -36.44 -12.28 -26.24
CA PRO A 6 -35.10 -11.79 -26.53
C PRO A 6 -34.08 -12.92 -26.36
N GLU A 7 -33.29 -13.19 -27.39
CA GLU A 7 -32.20 -14.15 -27.32
C GLU A 7 -31.08 -13.63 -26.41
N LEU A 8 -30.87 -14.31 -25.29
CA LEU A 8 -29.78 -13.99 -24.35
C LEU A 8 -28.45 -14.52 -24.91
N THR A 9 -27.67 -13.64 -25.55
CA THR A 9 -26.32 -13.93 -26.09
C THR A 9 -25.25 -14.15 -25.00
N ALA A 10 -25.60 -13.94 -23.73
CA ALA A 10 -24.64 -13.99 -22.62
C ALA A 10 -24.39 -15.44 -22.16
N GLN A 11 -23.16 -15.91 -22.35
CA GLN A 11 -22.72 -17.22 -21.87
C GLN A 11 -22.89 -17.32 -20.34
N LYS A 12 -23.56 -18.39 -19.88
CA LYS A 12 -23.76 -18.65 -18.45
C LYS A 12 -22.40 -18.84 -17.76
N ARG A 13 -22.02 -17.89 -16.90
CA ARG A 13 -20.76 -17.95 -16.15
C ARG A 13 -20.71 -19.22 -15.29
N LEU A 14 -19.71 -20.07 -15.55
CA LEU A 14 -19.45 -21.24 -14.71
C LEU A 14 -19.23 -20.77 -13.27
N ARG A 15 -20.13 -21.15 -12.36
CA ARG A 15 -20.00 -20.85 -10.94
C ARG A 15 -19.07 -21.87 -10.32
N ARG A 16 -17.94 -21.41 -9.77
CA ARG A 16 -17.04 -22.27 -8.99
C ARG A 16 -17.69 -22.58 -7.64
N THR A 17 -17.70 -23.86 -7.25
CA THR A 17 -18.19 -24.28 -5.93
C THR A 17 -17.44 -23.53 -4.84
N ARG A 18 -18.18 -22.81 -4.01
CA ARG A 18 -17.61 -22.01 -2.93
C ARG A 18 -17.05 -22.94 -1.86
N THR A 19 -15.74 -23.03 -1.77
CA THR A 19 -15.07 -23.90 -0.79
C THR A 19 -15.32 -23.39 0.64
N ARG A 20 -15.82 -24.29 1.49
CA ARG A 20 -15.93 -24.06 2.95
C ARG A 20 -14.57 -24.08 3.66
N ALA A 21 -13.50 -24.47 2.97
CA ALA A 21 -12.15 -24.56 3.49
C ALA A 21 -11.70 -23.29 4.24
N VAL A 22 -11.04 -23.51 5.37
CA VAL A 22 -10.43 -22.50 6.22
C VAL A 22 -8.96 -22.90 6.38
N SER A 23 -8.06 -21.92 6.37
CA SER A 23 -6.63 -22.19 6.64
C SER A 23 -6.46 -22.72 8.07
N SER A 24 -5.45 -23.57 8.29
CA SER A 24 -5.03 -24.00 9.63
C SER A 24 -4.28 -22.91 10.39
N LEU A 25 -3.87 -21.82 9.72
CA LEU A 25 -3.19 -20.69 10.35
C LEU A 25 -4.11 -19.96 11.34
N ALA A 26 -3.51 -19.44 12.41
CA ALA A 26 -4.20 -18.61 13.39
C ALA A 26 -4.91 -17.41 12.74
N ALA A 27 -6.05 -17.01 13.31
CA ALA A 27 -6.82 -15.87 12.81
C ALA A 27 -5.99 -14.59 12.78
N LEU A 28 -6.14 -13.79 11.73
CA LEU A 28 -5.44 -12.52 11.57
C LEU A 28 -6.30 -11.40 12.15
N PHE A 29 -5.79 -10.73 13.19
CA PHE A 29 -6.39 -9.52 13.74
C PHE A 29 -5.93 -8.32 12.91
N ILE A 30 -6.86 -7.51 12.43
CA ILE A 30 -6.53 -6.37 11.56
C ILE A 30 -5.72 -5.32 12.30
N SER A 31 -5.95 -5.14 13.60
CA SER A 31 -5.16 -4.24 14.44
C SER A 31 -3.65 -4.52 14.46
N THR A 32 -3.23 -5.73 14.11
CA THR A 32 -1.80 -6.11 14.01
C THR A 32 -1.11 -5.53 12.78
N LEU A 33 -1.89 -5.07 11.79
CA LEU A 33 -1.39 -4.44 10.58
C LEU A 33 -1.31 -2.91 10.74
N GLN A 34 -0.42 -2.28 9.97
CA GLN A 34 -0.37 -0.81 9.92
C GLN A 34 -1.61 -0.28 9.17
N PRO A 35 -2.11 0.92 9.51
CA PRO A 35 -3.36 1.47 8.95
C PRO A 35 -3.43 1.49 7.41
N HIS A 36 -2.31 1.67 6.73
CA HIS A 36 -2.24 1.68 5.26
C HIS A 36 -2.13 0.28 4.62
N GLN A 37 -2.02 -0.79 5.42
CA GLN A 37 -1.94 -2.18 4.95
C GLN A 37 -3.31 -2.86 4.89
N TYR A 38 -4.39 -2.13 5.20
CA TYR A 38 -5.74 -2.63 5.09
C TYR A 38 -6.71 -1.50 4.73
N ASP A 39 -7.79 -1.87 4.04
CA ASP A 39 -8.86 -1.00 3.59
C ASP A 39 -10.18 -1.51 4.17
N LEU A 40 -10.87 -0.66 4.94
CA LEU A 40 -12.16 -0.97 5.55
C LEU A 40 -13.32 -0.24 4.85
N ARG A 41 -13.12 0.38 3.69
CA ARG A 41 -14.21 0.99 2.92
C ARG A 41 -15.25 -0.08 2.56
N PRO A 42 -16.56 0.19 2.74
CA PRO A 42 -17.62 -0.79 2.46
C PRO A 42 -17.58 -1.40 1.06
N ALA A 43 -17.13 -0.62 0.06
CA ALA A 43 -17.01 -1.07 -1.32
C ALA A 43 -15.89 -2.11 -1.53
N CYS A 44 -14.80 -2.03 -0.75
CA CYS A 44 -13.55 -2.76 -1.00
C CYS A 44 -12.83 -3.13 0.30
N ILE A 45 -13.43 -4.01 1.11
CA ILE A 45 -12.77 -4.47 2.33
C ILE A 45 -11.63 -5.45 1.96
N SER A 46 -10.39 -5.05 2.19
CA SER A 46 -9.19 -5.82 1.80
C SER A 46 -8.01 -5.55 2.73
N LEU A 47 -7.00 -6.42 2.69
CA LEU A 47 -5.75 -6.24 3.45
C LEU A 47 -4.55 -6.84 2.73
N ILE A 48 -3.35 -6.40 3.11
CA ILE A 48 -2.09 -7.02 2.67
C ILE A 48 -1.90 -8.34 3.43
N CYS A 49 -1.82 -9.43 2.69
CA CYS A 49 -1.54 -10.74 3.27
C CYS A 49 -0.12 -10.77 3.88
N PRO A 50 0.06 -11.08 5.19
CA PRO A 50 1.39 -11.12 5.81
C PRO A 50 2.32 -12.18 5.23
N ASN A 51 1.77 -13.22 4.59
CA ASN A 51 2.54 -14.32 4.05
C ASN A 51 3.15 -14.02 2.67
N CYS A 52 2.52 -13.17 1.85
CA CYS A 52 2.96 -12.93 0.46
C CYS A 52 2.99 -11.45 0.05
N GLY A 53 2.53 -10.53 0.89
CA GLY A 53 2.54 -9.09 0.59
C GLY A 53 1.50 -8.63 -0.44
N THR A 54 0.65 -9.53 -0.96
CA THR A 54 -0.39 -9.17 -1.92
C THR A 54 -1.59 -8.52 -1.22
N TRP A 55 -2.23 -7.54 -1.87
CA TRP A 55 -3.54 -7.04 -1.46
C TRP A 55 -4.63 -8.07 -1.77
N VAL A 56 -5.36 -8.49 -0.74
CA VAL A 56 -6.33 -9.58 -0.80
C VAL A 56 -7.68 -9.13 -0.23
N PRO A 57 -8.78 -9.31 -0.97
CA PRO A 57 -10.12 -9.06 -0.46
C PRO A 57 -10.48 -9.95 0.73
N ILE A 58 -11.20 -9.39 1.69
CA ILE A 58 -11.84 -10.16 2.75
C ILE A 58 -13.20 -10.63 2.24
N ASN A 59 -13.37 -11.94 2.12
CA ASN A 59 -14.67 -12.51 1.77
C ASN A 59 -15.62 -12.44 2.97
N LYS A 60 -16.85 -11.98 2.73
CA LYS A 60 -17.93 -11.93 3.73
C LYS A 60 -17.54 -11.19 5.02
N PRO A 61 -17.08 -9.93 4.93
CA PRO A 61 -16.59 -9.16 6.08
C PRO A 61 -17.63 -8.95 7.20
N GLY A 62 -18.93 -9.05 6.92
CA GLY A 62 -20.00 -8.96 7.92
C GLY A 62 -20.55 -10.30 8.44
N THR A 63 -19.82 -11.40 8.28
CA THR A 63 -20.26 -12.72 8.76
C THR A 63 -19.42 -13.21 9.92
N LEU A 64 -19.89 -14.22 10.65
CA LEU A 64 -19.20 -14.81 11.80
C LEU A 64 -17.79 -15.35 11.48
N ARG A 65 -17.48 -15.59 10.19
CA ARG A 65 -16.20 -16.16 9.75
C ARG A 65 -15.68 -15.45 8.49
N PRO A 66 -15.25 -14.19 8.60
CA PRO A 66 -14.60 -13.51 7.48
C PRO A 66 -13.27 -14.20 7.19
N LYS A 67 -12.92 -14.31 5.91
CA LYS A 67 -11.66 -14.96 5.50
C LYS A 67 -11.06 -14.36 4.25
N LEU A 68 -9.75 -14.43 4.14
CA LEU A 68 -9.03 -13.99 2.94
C LEU A 68 -9.47 -14.78 1.71
N ALA A 69 -9.62 -14.09 0.60
CA ALA A 69 -9.84 -14.72 -0.69
C ALA A 69 -8.68 -15.65 -1.07
N PRO A 70 -8.96 -16.74 -1.82
CA PRO A 70 -7.90 -17.47 -2.51
C PRO A 70 -7.00 -16.52 -3.28
N HIS A 71 -5.69 -16.62 -3.07
CA HIS A 71 -4.70 -15.85 -3.81
C HIS A 71 -3.42 -16.66 -3.96
N HIS A 72 -2.59 -16.24 -4.91
CA HIS A 72 -1.29 -16.82 -5.16
C HIS A 72 -0.20 -15.91 -4.59
N THR A 73 0.98 -16.47 -4.37
CA THR A 73 2.16 -15.72 -3.93
C THR A 73 2.73 -14.87 -5.06
N ASP A 74 2.58 -15.38 -6.28
CA ASP A 74 3.17 -14.82 -7.49
C ASP A 74 2.29 -13.71 -8.11
N ARG A 75 2.91 -12.88 -8.95
CA ARG A 75 2.20 -11.84 -9.70
C ARG A 75 1.16 -12.46 -10.64
N ALA A 76 0.12 -11.69 -10.94
CA ALA A 76 -0.86 -12.07 -11.94
C ALA A 76 -0.17 -12.28 -13.30
N GLY A 77 -0.49 -13.39 -13.97
CA GLY A 77 0.10 -13.76 -15.27
C GLY A 77 1.30 -14.71 -15.18
N THR A 78 1.82 -15.01 -13.99
CA THR A 78 2.84 -16.06 -13.83
C THR A 78 2.26 -17.43 -14.19
N GLN A 79 3.00 -18.22 -14.97
CA GLN A 79 2.63 -19.60 -15.30
C GLN A 79 2.75 -20.49 -14.07
N ASN A 80 1.72 -21.30 -13.80
CA ASN A 80 1.62 -22.19 -12.63
C ASN A 80 1.90 -21.52 -11.28
N PRO A 81 1.13 -20.48 -10.91
CA PRO A 81 1.38 -19.74 -9.69
C PRO A 81 1.08 -20.59 -8.44
N SER A 82 1.95 -20.46 -7.44
CA SER A 82 1.81 -21.21 -6.19
C SER A 82 0.71 -20.62 -5.32
N ARG A 83 -0.15 -21.46 -4.74
CA ARG A 83 -1.20 -20.97 -3.84
C ARG A 83 -0.59 -20.52 -2.52
N CYS A 84 -0.91 -19.30 -2.09
CA CYS A 84 -0.40 -18.79 -0.82
C CYS A 84 -1.02 -19.55 0.37
N LEU A 85 -0.20 -19.88 1.37
CA LEU A 85 -0.62 -20.49 2.65
C LEU A 85 -1.62 -19.63 3.43
N GLY A 86 -1.58 -18.31 3.23
CA GLY A 86 -2.52 -17.34 3.79
C GLY A 86 -3.91 -17.35 3.13
N SER A 87 -4.10 -18.10 2.04
CA SER A 87 -5.42 -18.27 1.42
C SER A 87 -6.43 -18.84 2.42
N HIS A 88 -7.65 -18.29 2.43
CA HIS A 88 -8.70 -18.72 3.37
C HIS A 88 -8.38 -18.55 4.87
N ARG A 89 -7.34 -17.78 5.22
CA ARG A 89 -7.05 -17.44 6.62
C ARG A 89 -8.21 -16.62 7.20
N LEU A 90 -8.65 -16.97 8.41
CA LEU A 90 -9.68 -16.22 9.12
C LEU A 90 -9.18 -14.82 9.44
N VAL A 91 -10.08 -13.85 9.39
CA VAL A 91 -9.80 -12.46 9.72
C VAL A 91 -10.75 -12.00 10.82
N VAL A 92 -10.21 -11.31 11.82
CA VAL A 92 -10.96 -10.64 12.87
C VAL A 92 -10.93 -9.14 12.59
N LEU A 93 -12.10 -8.56 12.31
CA LEU A 93 -12.30 -7.13 12.13
C LEU A 93 -12.47 -6.47 13.50
N ASP A 94 -11.37 -6.22 14.19
CA ASP A 94 -11.30 -5.65 15.54
C ASP A 94 -11.07 -4.13 15.58
N VAL A 95 -11.08 -3.49 14.41
CA VAL A 95 -10.90 -2.04 14.26
C VAL A 95 -12.17 -1.41 13.72
N ALA A 96 -12.68 -0.38 14.41
CA ALA A 96 -13.79 0.42 13.93
C ALA A 96 -13.40 1.23 12.68
N ILE A 97 -14.30 1.28 11.69
CA ILE A 97 -14.07 1.97 10.40
C ILE A 97 -13.71 3.45 10.63
N GLU A 98 -14.43 4.14 11.52
CA GLU A 98 -14.17 5.55 11.85
C GLU A 98 -12.76 5.76 12.43
N ARG A 99 -12.33 4.86 13.32
CA ARG A 99 -11.00 4.91 13.93
C ARG A 99 -9.91 4.69 12.89
N TRP A 100 -10.11 3.74 11.97
CA TRP A 100 -9.20 3.51 10.86
C TRP A 100 -9.12 4.71 9.92
N TRP A 101 -10.26 5.29 9.54
CA TRP A 101 -10.32 6.47 8.68
C TRP A 101 -9.56 7.65 9.27
N LYS A 102 -9.79 7.92 10.57
CA LYS A 102 -9.07 8.97 11.31
C LYS A 102 -7.55 8.76 11.26
N ARG A 103 -7.06 7.55 11.52
CA ARG A 103 -5.62 7.23 11.47
C ARG A 103 -5.01 7.44 10.09
N LEU A 104 -5.74 7.13 9.03
CA LEU A 104 -5.28 7.41 7.66
C LEU A 104 -5.20 8.90 7.37
N THR A 105 -6.23 9.68 7.74
CA THR A 105 -6.24 11.13 7.49
C THR A 105 -5.16 11.86 8.29
N GLU A 106 -4.96 11.49 9.56
CA GLU A 106 -3.91 12.07 10.42
C GLU A 106 -2.51 11.77 9.89
N GLY A 107 -2.25 10.52 9.47
CA GLY A 107 -0.94 10.15 8.89
C GLY A 107 -0.62 10.90 7.59
N VAL A 108 -1.63 11.13 6.74
CA VAL A 108 -1.50 11.95 5.53
C VAL A 108 -1.26 13.43 5.88
N ALA A 109 -1.94 13.96 6.90
CA ALA A 109 -1.76 15.35 7.34
C ALA A 109 -0.33 15.59 7.87
N GLU A 110 0.23 14.67 8.64
CA GLU A 110 1.60 14.75 9.17
C GLU A 110 2.65 14.73 8.05
N THR A 111 2.43 13.97 6.97
CA THR A 111 3.36 13.93 5.83
C THR A 111 3.23 15.16 4.93
N ASN A 112 2.02 15.71 4.74
CA ASN A 112 1.78 16.89 3.91
C ASN A 112 2.38 18.19 4.51
N GLY A 113 2.63 18.22 5.83
CA GLY A 113 3.33 19.31 6.50
C GLY A 113 4.83 19.41 6.15
N ARG A 114 5.42 18.39 5.54
CA ARG A 114 6.82 18.42 5.09
C ARG A 114 6.92 19.23 3.79
N ARG A 115 7.11 20.55 3.90
CA ARG A 115 7.55 21.36 2.76
C ARG A 115 8.91 20.89 2.28
N SER A 116 9.08 20.81 0.96
CA SER A 116 10.42 20.73 0.38
C SER A 116 11.20 21.98 0.79
N ASN A 117 12.32 21.80 1.47
CA ASN A 117 13.26 22.89 1.67
C ASN A 117 14.15 22.97 0.42
N ARG A 118 14.13 24.10 -0.28
CA ARG A 118 15.10 24.34 -1.35
C ARG A 118 16.45 24.58 -0.67
N VAL A 119 17.32 23.58 -0.71
CA VAL A 119 18.70 23.71 -0.23
C VAL A 119 19.40 24.79 -1.05
N THR A 120 19.55 25.99 -0.50
CA THR A 120 20.38 27.04 -1.07
C THR A 120 21.83 26.69 -0.80
N LYS A 121 22.63 26.47 -1.85
CA LYS A 121 24.08 26.31 -1.70
C LYS A 121 24.65 27.58 -1.08
N LYS A 122 25.52 27.41 -0.07
CA LYS A 122 26.27 28.52 0.52
C LYS A 122 27.11 29.16 -0.60
N PRO A 123 27.09 30.50 -0.77
CA PRO A 123 27.93 31.17 -1.74
C PRO A 123 29.39 30.80 -1.51
N GLU A 124 30.10 30.46 -2.58
CA GLU A 124 31.53 30.19 -2.51
C GLU A 124 32.24 31.52 -2.24
N VAL A 125 32.82 31.65 -1.04
CA VAL A 125 33.53 32.86 -0.65
C VAL A 125 34.88 32.83 -1.33
N VAL A 126 35.22 33.89 -2.07
CA VAL A 126 36.57 34.06 -2.60
C VAL A 126 37.53 34.06 -1.41
N ILE A 127 38.42 33.06 -1.37
CA ILE A 127 39.40 32.91 -0.29
C ILE A 127 40.30 34.14 -0.31
N ALA A 128 40.38 34.85 0.83
CA ALA A 128 41.27 35.99 0.95
C ALA A 128 42.72 35.56 0.66
N PRO A 129 43.49 36.35 -0.12
CA PRO A 129 44.86 36.00 -0.44
C PRO A 129 45.71 35.87 0.82
N ALA A 130 46.69 34.96 0.76
CA ALA A 130 47.59 34.75 1.89
C ALA A 130 48.40 36.01 2.19
N VAL A 131 48.74 36.25 3.46
CA VAL A 131 49.49 37.45 3.90
C VAL A 131 50.80 37.63 3.13
N THR A 132 51.45 36.52 2.75
CA THR A 132 52.66 36.50 1.91
C THR A 132 52.42 37.00 0.49
N GLN A 133 51.25 36.71 -0.10
CA GLN A 133 50.86 37.18 -1.44
C GLN A 133 50.51 38.67 -1.42
N ILE A 134 49.86 39.16 -0.36
CA ILE A 134 49.56 40.58 -0.15
C ILE A 134 50.86 41.39 -0.05
N ALA A 135 51.83 40.90 0.74
CA ALA A 135 53.14 41.55 0.88
C ALA A 135 53.93 41.58 -0.45
N ALA A 136 53.84 40.52 -1.26
CA ALA A 136 54.49 40.46 -2.57
C ALA A 136 53.86 41.40 -3.60
N GLN A 137 52.53 41.51 -3.65
CA GLN A 137 51.84 42.48 -4.52
C GLN A 137 52.20 43.91 -4.16
N LYS A 138 52.26 44.25 -2.87
CA LYS A 138 52.62 45.59 -2.40
C LYS A 138 54.04 46.01 -2.82
N LYS A 139 54.96 45.06 -2.93
CA LYS A 139 56.33 45.30 -3.45
C LYS A 139 56.37 45.46 -4.97
N ARG A 140 55.50 44.75 -5.72
CA ARG A 140 55.43 44.82 -7.19
C ARG A 140 54.76 46.09 -7.71
N SER A 141 53.87 46.70 -6.92
CA SER A 141 53.21 47.98 -7.26
C SER A 141 54.00 49.22 -6.83
N ALA A 142 55.17 49.05 -6.20
CA ALA A 142 56.05 50.14 -5.76
C ALA A 142 57.26 50.36 -6.71
N HIS A 143 57.24 49.72 -7.88
CA HIS A 143 58.13 49.91 -9.02
C HIS A 143 57.30 50.31 -10.24
#